data_AF-A0A956T6A9-F1
#
_entry.id   AF-A0A956T6A9-F1
#
_cell.length_a   1.000
_cell.length_b   1.000
_cell.length_c   1.000
_cell.angle_alpha   90.00
_cell.angle_beta   90.00
_cell.angle_gamma   90.00
#
_symmetry.space_group_name_H-M   'P 1'
#
loop_
_entity.id
_entity.type
_entity.pdbx_description
1 polymer ?
#
loop_
_entity_poly.entity_id
_entity_poly.type
_entity_poly.pdbx_seq_one_letter_code
_entity_poly.pdbx_strand_id
1 'polypeptide(L)'
;MAPAPVERLRAGINSLEGCVLQHRGEAHITVITPPEAERIRAHDPSLSMDVIQAVALPMLNVARWNSPGIGSLEQDGKRTWFLVVDSPDLRALREHIARTFLLPIEVLDPDAQDLHVTIGFIGGDFWPPAGSKGPASLSPELNWQAVLGL
;
A
#
# COMPACT_ATOMS: atom_id res chain seq x y z
N MET A 1 -11.04 8.59 23.53
CA MET A 1 -9.83 8.44 22.69
C MET A 1 -10.26 8.75 21.26
N ALA A 2 -9.54 9.61 20.53
CA ALA A 2 -9.90 9.86 19.14
C ALA A 2 -9.66 8.58 18.31
N PRO A 3 -10.58 8.21 17.39
CA PRO A 3 -10.36 7.07 16.51
C PRO A 3 -9.09 7.25 15.68
N ALA A 4 -8.43 6.15 15.33
CA ALA A 4 -7.21 6.20 14.54
C ALA A 4 -7.47 6.89 13.19
N PRO A 5 -6.46 7.55 12.57
CA PRO A 5 -6.67 8.32 11.34
C PRO A 5 -7.41 7.56 10.23
N VAL A 6 -7.05 6.30 9.98
CA VAL A 6 -7.70 5.46 8.94
C VAL A 6 -9.15 5.12 9.29
N GLU A 7 -9.50 5.00 10.57
CA GLU A 7 -10.88 4.75 11.00
C GLU A 7 -11.79 5.94 10.71
N ARG A 8 -11.29 7.17 10.87
CA ARG A 8 -12.04 8.38 10.50
C ARG A 8 -12.31 8.44 9.01
N LEU A 9 -11.31 8.11 8.20
CA LEU A 9 -11.46 8.08 6.74
C LEU A 9 -12.48 7.04 6.31
N ARG A 10 -12.41 5.84 6.89
CA ARG A 10 -13.38 4.79 6.61
C ARG A 10 -14.80 5.20 7.00
N ALA A 11 -14.99 5.84 8.16
CA ALA A 11 -16.30 6.36 8.56
C ALA A 11 -16.82 7.44 7.61
N GLY A 12 -15.93 8.33 7.15
CA GLY A 12 -16.25 9.33 6.13
C GLY A 12 -16.70 8.72 4.82
N ILE A 13 -15.95 7.75 4.31
CA ILE A 13 -16.30 7.02 3.07
C ILE A 13 -17.62 6.26 3.24
N ASN A 14 -17.82 5.56 4.36
CA ASN A 14 -19.09 4.89 4.67
C ASN A 14 -20.28 5.86 4.58
N SER A 15 -20.12 7.07 5.13
CA SER A 15 -21.16 8.09 5.11
C SER A 15 -21.42 8.64 3.70
N LEU A 16 -20.37 8.86 2.91
CA LEU A 16 -20.49 9.39 1.55
C LEU A 16 -21.08 8.36 0.58
N GLU A 17 -20.64 7.11 0.68
CA GLU A 17 -21.03 6.02 -0.23
C GLU A 17 -22.29 5.29 0.24
N GLY A 18 -22.82 5.61 1.43
CA GLY A 18 -24.00 4.96 2.00
C GLY A 18 -23.79 3.46 2.26
N CYS A 19 -22.58 3.05 2.64
CA CYS A 19 -22.18 1.65 2.78
C CYS A 19 -21.43 1.38 4.09
N VAL A 20 -21.13 0.10 4.35
CA VAL A 20 -20.26 -0.31 5.47
C VAL A 20 -19.08 -1.10 4.92
N LEU A 21 -17.93 -0.44 4.85
CA LEU A 21 -16.70 -1.06 4.36
C LEU A 21 -16.18 -2.15 5.30
N GLN A 22 -15.79 -3.28 4.70
CA GLN A 22 -14.98 -4.31 5.34
C GLN A 22 -13.52 -3.84 5.43
N HIS A 23 -12.75 -4.39 6.37
CA HIS A 23 -11.33 -4.07 6.56
C HIS A 23 -10.60 -5.22 7.26
N ARG A 24 -9.26 -5.21 7.22
CA ARG A 24 -8.40 -6.26 7.80
C ARG A 24 -8.11 -6.12 9.29
N GLY A 25 -8.52 -4.99 9.90
CA GLY A 25 -8.21 -4.67 11.30
C GLY A 25 -6.83 -4.05 11.51
N GLU A 26 -6.06 -3.86 10.44
CA GLU A 26 -4.74 -3.23 10.44
C GLU A 26 -4.61 -2.23 9.29
N ALA A 27 -3.67 -1.30 9.43
CA ALA A 27 -3.28 -0.35 8.39
C ALA A 27 -1.77 -0.38 8.24
N HIS A 28 -1.29 -0.66 7.02
CA HIS A 28 0.13 -0.73 6.71
C HIS A 28 0.40 -0.28 5.28
N ILE A 29 1.65 0.09 5.00
CA ILE A 29 2.14 0.28 3.64
C ILE A 29 2.95 -0.96 3.30
N THR A 30 2.54 -1.69 2.28
CA THR A 30 3.27 -2.88 1.82
C THR A 30 4.47 -2.44 1.01
N VAL A 31 5.68 -2.58 1.55
CA VAL A 31 6.94 -2.24 0.85
C VAL A 31 7.44 -3.41 0.00
N ILE A 32 7.21 -4.64 0.45
CA ILE A 32 7.44 -5.88 -0.31
C ILE A 32 6.16 -6.69 -0.21
N THR A 33 5.59 -7.05 -1.36
CA THR A 33 4.37 -7.84 -1.43
C THR A 33 4.64 -9.32 -1.16
N PRO A 34 3.63 -10.11 -0.75
CA PRO A 34 3.83 -11.55 -0.56
C PRO A 34 4.38 -12.28 -1.81
N PRO A 35 3.87 -12.02 -3.04
CA PRO A 35 4.47 -12.59 -4.25
C PRO A 35 5.92 -12.17 -4.51
N GLU A 36 6.30 -10.93 -4.18
CA GLU A 36 7.71 -10.50 -4.26
C GLU A 36 8.56 -11.24 -3.22
N ALA A 37 8.09 -11.38 -1.99
CA ALA A 37 8.79 -12.15 -0.95
C ALA A 37 8.99 -13.62 -1.35
N GLU A 38 8.00 -14.23 -2.01
CA GLU A 38 8.11 -15.57 -2.58
C GLU A 38 9.16 -15.64 -3.69
N ARG A 39 9.18 -14.68 -4.63
CA ARG A 39 10.20 -14.61 -5.68
C ARG A 39 11.60 -14.41 -5.12
N ILE A 40 11.76 -13.55 -4.12
CA ILE A 40 13.05 -13.32 -3.45
C ILE A 40 13.55 -14.61 -2.81
N ARG A 41 12.70 -15.33 -2.08
CA ARG A 41 13.04 -16.62 -1.47
C ARG A 41 13.35 -17.70 -2.50
N ALA A 42 12.66 -17.70 -3.64
CA ALA A 42 12.92 -18.64 -4.72
C ALA A 42 14.26 -18.33 -5.42
N HIS A 43 14.63 -17.05 -5.53
CA HIS A 43 15.90 -16.60 -6.08
C HIS A 43 17.08 -16.95 -5.16
N ASP A 44 16.94 -16.65 -3.87
CA ASP A 44 17.93 -16.99 -2.84
C ASP A 44 17.22 -17.50 -1.56
N PRO A 45 17.23 -18.82 -1.31
CA PRO A 45 16.60 -19.41 -0.13
C PRO A 45 17.17 -18.96 1.22
N SER A 46 18.35 -18.33 1.24
CA SER A 46 18.95 -17.78 2.45
C SER A 46 18.33 -16.44 2.86
N LEU A 47 17.62 -15.76 1.94
CA LEU A 47 16.97 -14.48 2.20
C LEU A 47 15.59 -14.68 2.82
N SER A 48 15.56 -14.74 4.15
CA SER A 48 14.31 -14.64 4.91
C SER A 48 13.81 -13.19 4.97
N MET A 49 12.52 -13.00 5.28
CA MET A 49 11.99 -11.66 5.51
C MET A 49 12.65 -10.97 6.71
N ASP A 50 13.11 -11.72 7.72
CA ASP A 50 13.83 -11.15 8.86
C ASP A 50 15.18 -10.56 8.43
N VAL A 51 15.89 -11.23 7.52
CA VAL A 51 17.16 -10.74 6.95
C VAL A 51 16.92 -9.44 6.17
N ILE A 52 15.88 -9.43 5.32
CA ILE A 52 15.52 -8.24 4.55
C ILE A 52 15.09 -7.10 5.48
N GLN A 53 14.30 -7.41 6.51
CA GLN A 53 13.82 -6.45 7.49
C GLN A 53 14.98 -5.83 8.28
N ALA A 54 16.00 -6.61 8.66
CA ALA A 54 17.17 -6.10 9.37
C ALA A 54 17.92 -5.03 8.55
N VAL A 55 18.02 -5.23 7.23
CA VAL A 55 18.61 -4.23 6.30
C VAL A 55 17.69 -3.03 6.11
N ALA A 56 16.37 -3.25 6.06
CA ALA A 56 15.39 -2.20 5.80
C ALA A 56 15.12 -1.29 7.01
N LEU A 57 15.24 -1.81 8.22
CA LEU A 57 14.77 -1.15 9.45
C LEU A 57 15.34 0.26 9.68
N PRO A 58 16.65 0.52 9.46
CA PRO A 58 17.21 1.87 9.63
C PRO A 58 16.57 2.90 8.69
N MET A 59 16.29 2.50 7.45
CA MET A 59 15.65 3.36 6.46
C MET A 59 14.16 3.57 6.76
N LEU A 60 13.45 2.52 7.18
CA LEU A 60 12.03 2.60 7.55
C LEU A 60 11.79 3.59 8.71
N ASN A 61 12.68 3.66 9.69
CA ASN A 61 12.54 4.55 10.85
C ASN A 61 12.61 6.04 10.50
N VAL A 62 13.17 6.39 9.35
CA VAL A 62 13.33 7.78 8.90
C VAL A 62 12.58 8.08 7.60
N ALA A 63 11.92 7.07 7.02
CA ALA A 63 11.22 7.18 5.75
C ALA A 63 10.06 8.17 5.85
N ARG A 64 10.04 9.12 4.92
CA ARG A 64 8.98 10.12 4.79
C ARG A 64 8.05 9.73 3.67
N TRP A 65 6.79 10.09 3.85
CA TRP A 65 5.78 9.90 2.85
C TRP A 65 4.73 11.00 2.98
N ASN A 66 4.03 11.24 1.88
CA ASN A 66 2.85 12.08 1.84
C ASN A 66 1.70 11.28 1.19
N SER A 67 0.47 11.79 1.32
CA SER A 67 -0.67 11.22 0.64
C SER A 67 -1.33 12.28 -0.24
N PRO A 68 -1.28 12.14 -1.57
CA PRO A 68 -1.93 13.09 -2.48
C PRO A 68 -3.47 13.00 -2.40
N GLY A 69 -4.02 11.90 -1.88
CA GLY A 69 -5.46 11.75 -1.69
C GLY A 69 -5.90 10.30 -1.55
N ILE A 70 -7.21 10.11 -1.64
CA ILE A 70 -7.87 8.82 -1.61
C ILE A 70 -8.10 8.37 -3.05
N GLY A 71 -7.74 7.13 -3.35
CA GLY A 71 -8.10 6.46 -4.58
C GLY A 71 -9.12 5.36 -4.31
N SER A 72 -9.77 4.91 -5.39
CA SER A 72 -10.58 3.70 -5.36
C SER A 72 -10.34 2.87 -6.62
N LEU A 73 -10.54 1.56 -6.49
CA LEU A 73 -10.47 0.62 -7.59
C LEU A 73 -11.74 -0.24 -7.55
N GLU A 74 -12.40 -0.36 -8.69
CA GLU A 74 -13.59 -1.20 -8.85
C GLU A 74 -13.34 -2.27 -9.91
N GLN A 75 -13.68 -3.52 -9.58
CA GLN A 75 -13.60 -4.65 -10.49
C GLN A 75 -14.65 -5.71 -10.12
N ASP A 76 -15.41 -6.19 -11.10
CA ASP A 76 -16.39 -7.29 -10.95
C ASP A 76 -17.38 -7.07 -9.79
N GLY A 77 -17.83 -5.82 -9.60
CA GLY A 77 -18.74 -5.43 -8.51
C GLY A 77 -18.10 -5.37 -7.12
N LYS A 78 -16.77 -5.54 -7.03
CA LYS A 78 -15.98 -5.30 -5.82
C LYS A 78 -15.33 -3.94 -5.92
N ARG A 79 -15.21 -3.24 -4.79
CA ARG A 79 -14.57 -1.93 -4.73
C ARG A 79 -13.66 -1.83 -3.52
N THR A 80 -12.45 -1.30 -3.72
CA THR A 80 -11.46 -1.08 -2.67
C THR A 80 -11.09 0.39 -2.64
N TRP A 81 -11.04 0.98 -1.44
CA TRP A 81 -10.60 2.34 -1.21
C TRP A 81 -9.28 2.34 -0.46
N PHE A 82 -8.41 3.27 -0.84
CA PHE A 82 -7.05 3.31 -0.34
C PHE A 82 -6.53 4.75 -0.28
N LEU A 83 -5.62 4.99 0.65
CA LEU A 83 -4.76 6.15 0.63
C LEU A 83 -3.65 5.92 -0.38
N VAL A 84 -3.54 6.80 -1.36
CA VAL A 84 -2.36 6.84 -2.23
C VAL A 84 -1.19 7.31 -1.38
N VAL A 85 -0.05 6.63 -1.49
CA VAL A 85 1.18 6.99 -0.78
C VAL A 85 2.24 7.37 -1.79
N ASP A 86 2.70 8.62 -1.69
CA ASP A 86 3.89 9.08 -2.40
C ASP A 86 5.06 9.11 -1.42
N SER A 87 6.09 8.32 -1.71
CA SER A 87 7.27 8.19 -0.87
C SER A 87 8.49 7.83 -1.71
N PRO A 88 9.32 8.82 -2.06
CA PRO A 88 10.63 8.56 -2.64
C PRO A 88 11.50 7.68 -1.74
N ASP A 89 11.41 7.84 -0.42
CA ASP A 89 12.21 7.08 0.55
C ASP A 89 11.87 5.58 0.54
N LEU A 90 10.59 5.22 0.44
CA LEU A 90 10.18 3.81 0.36
C LEU A 90 10.54 3.18 -1.00
N ARG A 91 10.55 3.95 -2.09
CA ARG A 91 11.08 3.50 -3.38
C ARG A 91 12.60 3.28 -3.31
N ALA A 92 13.33 4.23 -2.72
CA ALA A 92 14.77 4.12 -2.49
C ALA A 92 15.12 2.93 -1.59
N LEU A 93 14.27 2.60 -0.61
CA LEU A 93 14.40 1.39 0.19
C LEU A 93 14.28 0.12 -0.67
N ARG A 94 13.27 0.02 -1.55
CA ARG A 94 13.15 -1.13 -2.47
C ARG A 94 14.39 -1.26 -3.35
N GLU A 95 14.90 -0.15 -3.87
CA GLU A 95 16.12 -0.12 -4.67
C GLU A 95 17.37 -0.52 -3.85
N HIS A 96 17.45 -0.09 -2.59
CA HIS A 96 18.52 -0.50 -1.68
C HIS A 96 18.49 -2.01 -1.40
N ILE A 97 17.31 -2.58 -1.13
CA ILE A 97 17.14 -4.03 -0.94
C ILE A 97 17.57 -4.80 -2.20
N ALA A 98 17.10 -4.38 -3.38
CA ALA A 98 17.46 -5.01 -4.64
C ALA A 98 18.99 -5.01 -4.87
N ARG A 99 19.66 -3.87 -4.63
CA ARG A 99 21.12 -3.77 -4.75
C ARG A 99 21.88 -4.58 -3.72
N THR A 100 21.47 -4.51 -2.45
CA THR A 100 22.17 -5.19 -1.34
C THR A 100 22.18 -6.71 -1.54
N PHE A 101 21.11 -7.26 -2.10
CA PHE A 101 20.98 -8.70 -2.34
C PHE A 101 21.15 -9.10 -3.81
N LEU A 102 21.60 -8.18 -4.68
CA LEU A 102 21.82 -8.41 -6.11
C LEU A 102 20.60 -9.01 -6.84
N LEU A 103 19.40 -8.59 -6.45
CA LEU A 103 18.15 -9.12 -7.00
C LEU A 103 17.92 -8.55 -8.40
N PRO A 104 17.58 -9.39 -9.40
CA PRO A 104 17.22 -8.93 -10.72
C PRO A 104 15.82 -8.29 -10.72
N ILE A 105 15.52 -7.48 -11.73
CA ILE A 105 14.27 -6.70 -11.82
C ILE A 105 13.03 -7.59 -11.86
N GLU A 106 13.15 -8.80 -12.42
CA GLU A 106 12.07 -9.79 -12.47
C GLU A 106 11.73 -10.37 -11.08
N VAL A 107 12.66 -10.28 -10.13
CA VAL A 107 12.45 -10.70 -8.73
C VAL A 107 11.87 -9.55 -7.92
N LEU A 108 12.51 -8.38 -7.97
CA LEU A 108 12.09 -7.17 -7.28
C LEU A 108 12.37 -5.94 -8.15
N ASP A 109 11.34 -5.41 -8.81
CA ASP A 109 11.39 -4.13 -9.50
C ASP A 109 11.04 -3.00 -8.51
N PRO A 110 11.97 -2.10 -8.16
CA PRO A 110 11.71 -1.01 -7.22
C PRO A 110 10.55 -0.10 -7.63
N ASP A 111 10.25 0.01 -8.93
CA ASP A 111 9.27 0.95 -9.49
C ASP A 111 7.94 0.30 -9.87
N ALA A 112 7.84 -1.02 -9.83
CA ALA A 112 6.64 -1.73 -10.30
C ALA A 112 5.41 -1.58 -9.38
N GLN A 113 5.56 -1.07 -8.16
CA GLN A 113 4.46 -0.96 -7.21
C GLN A 113 4.04 0.49 -6.94
N ASP A 114 2.73 0.70 -6.85
CA ASP A 114 2.13 1.89 -6.25
C ASP A 114 1.90 1.66 -4.76
N LEU A 115 2.51 2.50 -3.94
CA LEU A 115 2.40 2.43 -2.50
C LEU A 115 1.04 2.98 -2.07
N HIS A 116 0.38 2.26 -1.18
CA HIS A 116 -0.93 2.65 -0.67
C HIS A 116 -1.18 2.07 0.72
N VAL A 117 -2.20 2.61 1.40
CA VAL A 117 -2.79 2.02 2.61
C VAL A 117 -4.25 1.71 2.33
N THR A 118 -4.64 0.44 2.38
CA THR A 118 -6.05 0.06 2.23
C THR A 118 -6.87 0.64 3.39
N ILE A 119 -7.93 1.38 3.05
CA ILE A 119 -8.87 1.96 4.01
C ILE A 119 -10.01 0.96 4.28
N GLY A 120 -10.53 0.34 3.21
CA GLY A 120 -11.59 -0.65 3.30
C GLY A 120 -12.13 -1.03 1.92
N PHE A 121 -13.05 -2.00 1.89
CA PHE A 121 -13.54 -2.56 0.64
C PHE A 121 -14.97 -3.14 0.75
N ILE A 122 -15.59 -3.36 -0.42
CA ILE A 122 -16.83 -4.11 -0.62
C ILE A 122 -16.50 -5.31 -1.50
N GLY A 123 -16.92 -6.51 -1.08
CA GLY A 123 -16.82 -7.74 -1.89
C GLY A 123 -15.40 -8.33 -2.01
N GLY A 124 -14.37 -7.65 -1.51
CA GLY A 124 -13.02 -8.17 -1.32
C GLY A 124 -11.96 -7.09 -1.40
N ASP A 125 -10.82 -7.33 -0.74
CA ASP A 125 -9.65 -6.46 -0.84
C ASP A 125 -8.90 -6.77 -2.13
N PHE A 126 -9.20 -5.99 -3.17
CA PHE A 126 -8.63 -6.18 -4.48
C PHE A 126 -7.76 -4.97 -4.84
N TRP A 127 -6.44 -5.17 -4.79
CA TRP A 127 -5.46 -4.39 -5.52
C TRP A 127 -4.96 -5.25 -6.68
N PRO A 128 -4.59 -4.69 -7.85
CA PRO A 128 -4.02 -5.46 -8.96
C PRO A 128 -2.85 -6.34 -8.51
N PRO A 129 -2.52 -7.40 -9.28
CA PRO A 129 -1.56 -8.42 -8.88
C PRO A 129 -0.32 -7.80 -8.24
N ALA A 130 0.04 -8.31 -7.06
CA ALA A 130 1.03 -7.67 -6.22
C ALA A 130 2.37 -7.44 -6.96
N GLY A 131 2.91 -6.23 -6.89
CA GLY A 131 4.07 -5.79 -7.68
C GLY A 131 3.70 -5.28 -9.07
N SER A 132 2.47 -4.80 -9.30
CA SER A 132 2.08 -4.07 -10.50
C SER A 132 1.51 -2.69 -10.16
N LYS A 133 1.70 -1.75 -11.09
CA LYS A 133 1.06 -0.44 -11.03
C LYS A 133 -0.42 -0.63 -11.29
N GLY A 134 -1.25 -0.16 -10.36
CA GLY A 134 -2.66 -0.05 -10.61
C GLY A 134 -2.96 1.24 -11.36
N PRO A 135 -4.18 1.42 -11.88
CA PRO A 135 -4.67 2.76 -12.11
C PRO A 135 -4.90 3.39 -10.73
N ALA A 136 -3.83 3.83 -10.07
CA ALA A 136 -3.91 4.69 -8.89
C ALA A 136 -4.38 6.08 -9.36
N SER A 137 -5.59 6.15 -9.93
CA SER A 137 -6.27 7.41 -10.15
C SER A 137 -6.82 7.85 -8.80
N LEU A 138 -6.44 9.06 -8.38
CA LEU A 138 -7.15 9.75 -7.32
C LEU A 138 -8.64 9.75 -7.67
N SER A 139 -9.50 9.49 -6.70
CA SER A 139 -10.94 9.67 -6.86
C SER A 139 -11.23 11.17 -6.70
N PRO A 140 -11.46 11.95 -7.78
CA PRO A 140 -11.66 13.39 -7.67
C PRO A 140 -12.87 13.75 -6.79
N GLU A 141 -13.86 12.85 -6.70
CA GLU A 141 -15.01 12.92 -5.81
C GLU A 141 -14.70 12.68 -4.33
N LEU A 142 -13.57 12.04 -3.99
CA LEU A 142 -13.14 11.74 -2.62
C LEU A 142 -11.94 12.60 -2.23
N ASN A 143 -12.15 13.92 -2.20
CA ASN A 143 -11.17 14.82 -1.61
C ASN A 143 -11.24 14.77 -0.06
N TRP A 144 -10.16 15.16 0.59
CA TRP A 144 -10.04 15.10 2.05
C TRP A 144 -11.12 15.88 2.79
N GLN A 145 -11.57 17.00 2.23
CA GLN A 145 -12.61 17.85 2.81
C GLN A 145 -13.95 17.13 2.86
N ALA A 146 -14.36 16.54 1.73
CA ALA A 146 -15.59 15.76 1.63
C ALA A 146 -15.58 14.55 2.60
N VAL A 147 -14.46 13.82 2.67
CA VAL A 147 -14.35 12.63 3.51
C VAL A 147 -14.30 12.96 5.00
N LEU A 148 -13.64 14.06 5.37
CA LEU A 148 -13.51 14.44 6.78
C LEU A 148 -14.61 15.38 7.28
N GLY A 149 -15.51 15.82 6.40
CA GLY A 149 -16.55 16.80 6.72
C GLY A 149 -15.98 18.17 7.12
N LEU A 150 -14.88 18.58 6.47
CA LEU A 150 -14.18 19.86 6.65
C LEU A 150 -14.51 20.82 5.50
#